data_AF-A0A9C8HRV0-F1
#
_entry.id   AF-A0A9C8HRV0-F1
#
_cell.length_a   1.000
_cell.length_b   1.000
_cell.length_c   1.000
_cell.angle_alpha   90.00
_cell.angle_beta   90.00
_cell.angle_gamma   90.00
#
_symmetry.space_group_name_H-M   'P 1'
#
loop_
_entity.id
_entity.type
_entity.pdbx_description
1 polymer ?
#
loop_
_entity_poly.entity_id
_entity_poly.type
_entity_poly.pdbx_seq_one_letter_code
_entity_poly.pdbx_strand_id
1 'polypeptide(L)'
;MLIPSIDLSQGRVVQLEQGERLKIERKDIDTVIGELAPLGPVAVIDIDAAREEGENRGVIKEIARKCEIRVGGGVRSPEEARELLSLGAEKVIIGSAFFPGGAFSAETLEKFRQAIGRERIIAALDTRNGKILTKGWRNTTQESADEKLLEELDKGVWGILATNVEREGLMQGGDILGIESLVKKTALPVTAAGGISTKEEIAKITSLGAHVQLGMALYSRTLSSGDAFTAALNYTDKGLIPVIAENEEGQILMMAWANEESLKKTLKSGLLTFYSRSREKLWTKGESSGNVMKFRRFRSDCDSDTLRAVVFPAGPACHTGEGSCFGSLPFTLEKLYETIGERFKNAPPGSYTATLTDSLVREKIIEEARELVEGTDRANKVWEAADLLYFVTVLLQKEGISLNEIRAELRRRNWRSSC
;
A
#
# COMPACT_ATOMS: atom_id res chain seq x y z
N MET A 1 -8.44 2.32 8.66
CA MET A 1 -7.82 2.74 7.38
C MET A 1 -8.83 2.70 6.24
N LEU A 2 -8.75 3.67 5.31
CA LEU A 2 -9.45 3.64 4.02
C LEU A 2 -8.66 2.82 2.99
N ILE A 3 -9.36 1.98 2.24
CA ILE A 3 -8.78 1.13 1.20
C ILE A 3 -9.56 1.35 -0.09
N PRO A 4 -9.09 2.22 -1.00
CA PRO A 4 -9.75 2.39 -2.28
C PRO A 4 -9.69 1.09 -3.10
N SER A 5 -10.77 0.75 -3.80
CA SER A 5 -10.84 -0.45 -4.64
C SER A 5 -11.12 -0.13 -6.09
N ILE A 6 -10.49 -0.90 -6.97
CA ILE A 6 -10.67 -0.85 -8.41
C ILE A 6 -11.02 -2.25 -8.91
N ASP A 7 -11.89 -2.32 -9.91
CA ASP A 7 -12.17 -3.56 -10.62
C ASP A 7 -11.45 -3.53 -11.97
N LEU A 8 -10.93 -4.69 -12.39
CA LEU A 8 -10.31 -4.86 -13.69
C LEU A 8 -11.18 -5.75 -14.57
N SER A 9 -11.41 -5.28 -15.80
CA SER A 9 -12.03 -6.08 -16.85
C SER A 9 -11.51 -5.65 -18.22
N GLN A 10 -11.16 -6.62 -19.07
CA GLN A 10 -10.63 -6.45 -20.42
C GLN A 10 -9.42 -5.48 -20.48
N GLY A 11 -8.53 -5.57 -19.49
CA GLY A 11 -7.34 -4.72 -19.37
C GLY A 11 -7.62 -3.28 -18.92
N ARG A 12 -8.84 -2.97 -18.45
CA ARG A 12 -9.24 -1.61 -18.07
C ARG A 12 -9.73 -1.54 -16.64
N VAL A 13 -9.64 -0.35 -16.05
CA VAL A 13 -10.27 -0.06 -14.76
C VAL A 13 -11.76 0.20 -14.98
N VAL A 14 -12.58 -0.62 -14.33
CA VAL A 14 -14.04 -0.55 -14.41
C VAL A 14 -14.65 -0.39 -13.02
N GLN A 15 -15.93 -0.01 -12.99
CA GLN A 15 -16.78 -0.12 -11.82
C GLN A 15 -18.12 -0.71 -12.25
N LEU A 16 -18.53 -1.77 -11.55
CA LEU A 16 -19.74 -2.51 -11.83
C LEU A 16 -20.77 -2.29 -10.72
N GLU A 17 -22.02 -1.98 -11.08
CA GLU A 17 -23.15 -2.07 -10.15
C GLU A 17 -23.50 -3.55 -9.97
N GLN A 18 -23.53 -3.99 -8.70
CA GLN A 18 -23.77 -5.38 -8.29
C GLN A 18 -22.87 -6.39 -9.01
N GLY A 19 -21.65 -5.99 -9.36
CA GLY A 19 -20.69 -6.89 -10.00
C GLY A 19 -21.08 -7.32 -11.42
N GLU A 20 -22.09 -6.69 -12.05
CA GLU A 20 -22.59 -7.08 -13.38
C GLU A 20 -22.66 -5.91 -14.36
N ARG A 21 -23.25 -4.78 -13.95
CA ARG A 21 -23.56 -3.67 -14.88
C ARG A 21 -22.48 -2.60 -14.87
N LEU A 22 -21.81 -2.41 -16.00
CA LEU A 22 -20.81 -1.34 -16.16
C LEU A 22 -21.43 0.05 -15.92
N LYS A 23 -20.84 0.80 -14.99
CA LYS A 23 -21.22 2.19 -14.69
C LYS A 23 -20.15 3.18 -15.13
N ILE A 24 -18.89 2.87 -14.87
CA ILE A 24 -17.76 3.77 -15.10
C ILE A 24 -16.61 2.95 -15.70
N GLU A 25 -15.98 3.52 -16.72
CA GLU A 25 -14.73 3.01 -17.30
C GLU A 25 -13.68 4.13 -17.25
N ARG A 26 -12.45 3.76 -16.87
CA ARG A 26 -11.27 4.63 -16.91
C ARG A 26 -10.15 3.88 -17.63
N LYS A 27 -9.63 4.50 -18.69
CA LYS A 27 -8.53 3.93 -19.48
C LYS A 27 -7.16 4.30 -18.93
N ASP A 28 -7.07 5.42 -18.21
CA ASP A 28 -5.82 5.91 -17.65
C ASP A 28 -5.61 5.38 -16.23
N ILE A 29 -4.82 4.31 -16.13
CA ILE A 29 -4.43 3.69 -14.86
C ILE A 29 -3.59 4.67 -14.03
N ASP A 30 -2.72 5.47 -14.64
CA ASP A 30 -1.83 6.38 -13.93
C ASP A 30 -2.61 7.46 -13.18
N THR A 31 -3.61 8.05 -13.85
CA THR A 31 -4.50 9.02 -13.19
C THR A 31 -5.25 8.38 -12.02
N VAL A 32 -5.83 7.19 -12.23
CA VAL A 32 -6.57 6.47 -11.17
C VAL A 32 -5.67 6.17 -9.97
N ILE A 33 -4.49 5.61 -10.21
CA ILE A 33 -3.56 5.26 -9.13
C ILE A 33 -3.01 6.52 -8.45
N GLY A 34 -2.77 7.61 -9.20
CA GLY A 34 -2.37 8.90 -8.64
C GLY A 34 -3.41 9.48 -7.67
N GLU A 35 -4.70 9.26 -7.92
CA GLU A 35 -5.79 9.69 -7.04
C GLU A 35 -5.96 8.79 -5.80
N LEU A 36 -5.78 7.47 -5.95
CA LEU A 36 -6.13 6.48 -4.92
C LEU A 36 -4.96 6.06 -4.02
N ALA A 37 -3.78 5.84 -4.58
CA ALA A 37 -2.60 5.39 -3.83
C ALA A 37 -2.19 6.31 -2.67
N PRO A 38 -2.41 7.63 -2.71
CA PRO A 38 -2.12 8.49 -1.57
C PRO A 38 -2.98 8.23 -0.33
N LEU A 39 -4.15 7.60 -0.50
CA LEU A 39 -5.14 7.39 0.57
C LEU A 39 -4.88 6.11 1.39
N GLY A 40 -4.31 5.09 0.76
CA GLY A 40 -4.25 3.73 1.31
C GLY A 40 -3.59 2.74 0.35
N PRO A 41 -3.44 1.46 0.73
CA PRO A 41 -3.20 0.40 -0.24
C PRO A 41 -4.41 0.30 -1.18
N VAL A 42 -4.21 -0.07 -2.43
CA VAL A 42 -5.30 -0.19 -3.40
C VAL A 42 -5.76 -1.65 -3.48
N ALA A 43 -7.05 -1.90 -3.32
CA ALA A 43 -7.64 -3.20 -3.63
C ALA A 43 -7.86 -3.32 -5.14
N VAL A 44 -7.32 -4.36 -5.76
CA VAL A 44 -7.48 -4.65 -7.19
C VAL A 44 -8.24 -5.95 -7.33
N ILE A 45 -9.44 -5.90 -7.91
CA ILE A 45 -10.28 -7.09 -8.11
C ILE A 45 -10.30 -7.44 -9.60
N ASP A 46 -9.73 -8.58 -9.96
CA ASP A 46 -9.74 -9.10 -11.34
C ASP A 46 -11.08 -9.81 -11.60
N ILE A 47 -12.02 -9.09 -12.22
CA ILE A 47 -13.37 -9.59 -12.47
C ILE A 47 -13.37 -10.66 -13.56
N ASP A 48 -12.52 -10.52 -14.57
CA ASP A 48 -12.41 -11.51 -15.65
C ASP A 48 -11.92 -12.85 -15.07
N ALA A 49 -10.92 -12.82 -14.19
CA ALA A 49 -10.43 -14.01 -13.51
C ALA A 49 -11.46 -14.60 -12.55
N ALA A 50 -12.24 -13.76 -11.85
CA ALA A 50 -13.34 -14.21 -11.01
C ALA A 50 -14.46 -14.91 -11.81
N ARG A 51 -14.70 -14.47 -13.04
CA ARG A 51 -15.73 -15.02 -13.94
C ARG A 51 -15.26 -16.15 -14.86
N GLU A 52 -13.96 -16.41 -14.92
CA GLU A 52 -13.35 -17.40 -15.83
C GLU A 52 -13.43 -16.95 -17.30
N GLU A 53 -13.35 -15.64 -17.52
CA GLU A 53 -13.46 -15.00 -18.84
C GLU A 53 -12.12 -14.42 -19.33
N GLY A 54 -11.05 -14.55 -18.54
CA GLY A 54 -9.71 -14.03 -18.84
C GLY A 54 -8.93 -13.72 -17.56
N GLU A 55 -7.80 -13.03 -17.69
CA GLU A 55 -7.03 -12.52 -16.55
C GLU A 55 -6.25 -11.24 -16.92
N ASN A 56 -5.95 -10.43 -15.91
CA ASN A 56 -5.36 -9.10 -16.06
C ASN A 56 -3.95 -8.99 -15.44
N ARG A 57 -3.15 -10.07 -15.44
CA ARG A 57 -1.83 -10.14 -14.79
C ARG A 57 -0.88 -9.02 -15.22
N GLY A 58 -0.87 -8.67 -16.50
CA GLY A 58 -0.05 -7.57 -17.03
C GLY A 58 -0.38 -6.23 -16.38
N VAL A 59 -1.66 -5.91 -16.26
CA VAL A 59 -2.16 -4.69 -15.62
C VAL A 59 -1.89 -4.71 -14.11
N ILE A 60 -2.11 -5.85 -13.45
CA ILE A 60 -1.82 -6.01 -12.02
C ILE A 60 -0.33 -5.73 -11.73
N LYS A 61 0.57 -6.26 -12.56
CA LYS A 61 2.02 -6.01 -12.46
C LYS A 61 2.37 -4.54 -12.66
N GLU A 62 1.71 -3.87 -13.60
CA GLU A 62 1.92 -2.44 -13.83
C GLU A 62 1.50 -1.62 -12.62
N ILE A 63 0.34 -1.91 -12.02
CA ILE A 63 -0.17 -1.21 -10.84
C ILE A 63 0.72 -1.48 -9.62
N ALA A 64 1.13 -2.74 -9.41
CA ALA A 64 1.98 -3.14 -8.29
C ALA A 64 3.34 -2.43 -8.26
N ARG A 65 3.85 -1.98 -9.42
CA ARG A 65 5.06 -1.17 -9.51
C ARG A 65 4.87 0.28 -9.04
N LYS A 66 3.63 0.78 -9.08
CA LYS A 66 3.28 2.19 -8.83
C LYS A 66 2.77 2.42 -7.41
N CYS A 67 2.11 1.42 -6.81
CA CYS A 67 1.56 1.50 -5.47
C CYS A 67 1.45 0.14 -4.77
N GLU A 68 1.18 0.18 -3.47
CA GLU A 68 0.90 -1.00 -2.68
C GLU A 68 -0.50 -1.52 -3.03
N ILE A 69 -0.58 -2.80 -3.41
CA ILE A 69 -1.86 -3.42 -3.77
C ILE A 69 -2.14 -4.68 -2.97
N ARG A 70 -3.44 -4.91 -2.76
CA ARG A 70 -3.99 -6.23 -2.41
C ARG A 70 -4.85 -6.70 -3.57
N VAL A 71 -4.68 -7.96 -3.99
CA VAL A 71 -5.31 -8.45 -5.23
C VAL A 71 -6.27 -9.58 -4.93
N GLY A 72 -7.48 -9.47 -5.47
CA GLY A 72 -8.51 -10.50 -5.43
C GLY A 72 -9.07 -10.79 -6.81
N GLY A 73 -10.02 -11.72 -6.88
CA GLY A 73 -10.65 -12.14 -8.13
C GLY A 73 -9.99 -13.38 -8.72
N GLY A 74 -10.71 -14.49 -8.71
CA GLY A 74 -10.28 -15.71 -9.39
C GLY A 74 -9.12 -16.49 -8.76
N VAL A 75 -8.78 -16.26 -7.49
CA VAL A 75 -7.74 -17.03 -6.79
C VAL A 75 -8.31 -18.36 -6.28
N ARG A 76 -7.97 -19.45 -6.96
CA ARG A 76 -8.48 -20.81 -6.77
C ARG A 76 -7.39 -21.76 -6.26
N SER A 77 -6.12 -21.47 -6.51
CA SER A 77 -5.00 -22.32 -6.08
C SER A 77 -3.87 -21.56 -5.38
N PRO A 78 -3.06 -22.25 -4.56
CA PRO A 78 -1.84 -21.67 -3.99
C PRO A 78 -0.84 -21.16 -5.05
N GLU A 79 -0.79 -21.80 -6.22
CA GLU A 79 0.06 -21.41 -7.33
C GLU A 79 -0.33 -20.03 -7.90
N GLU A 80 -1.63 -19.78 -8.09
CA GLU A 80 -2.13 -18.48 -8.53
C GLU A 80 -1.87 -17.37 -7.49
N ALA A 81 -1.99 -17.71 -6.20
CA ALA A 81 -1.65 -16.77 -5.13
C ALA A 81 -0.16 -16.40 -5.15
N ARG A 82 0.73 -17.38 -5.35
CA ARG A 82 2.18 -17.14 -5.51
C ARG A 82 2.48 -16.30 -6.75
N GLU A 83 1.79 -16.56 -7.85
CA GLU A 83 1.93 -15.76 -9.06
C GLU A 83 1.60 -14.29 -8.79
N LEU A 84 0.45 -14.00 -8.17
CA LEU A 84 0.05 -12.63 -7.81
C LEU A 84 1.08 -11.91 -6.94
N LEU A 85 1.64 -12.60 -5.94
CA LEU A 85 2.72 -12.04 -5.12
C LEU A 85 3.99 -11.79 -5.95
N SER A 86 4.30 -12.67 -6.91
CA SER A 86 5.43 -12.50 -7.84
C SER A 86 5.30 -11.32 -8.81
N LEU A 87 4.07 -10.85 -9.04
CA LEU A 87 3.77 -9.62 -9.77
C LEU A 87 3.97 -8.36 -8.91
N GLY A 88 4.04 -8.50 -7.59
CA GLY A 88 4.29 -7.41 -6.64
C GLY A 88 3.13 -7.12 -5.68
N ALA A 89 2.07 -7.95 -5.65
CA ALA A 89 1.01 -7.80 -4.67
C ALA A 89 1.53 -7.98 -3.24
N GLU A 90 1.02 -7.18 -2.29
CA GLU A 90 1.37 -7.34 -0.87
C GLU A 90 0.53 -8.43 -0.18
N LYS A 91 -0.72 -8.57 -0.61
CA LYS A 91 -1.68 -9.52 -0.05
C LYS A 91 -2.59 -10.04 -1.15
N VAL A 92 -3.10 -11.25 -0.96
CA VAL A 92 -4.03 -11.93 -1.86
C VAL A 92 -5.36 -12.10 -1.13
N ILE A 93 -6.44 -11.72 -1.79
CA ILE A 93 -7.82 -11.83 -1.31
C ILE A 93 -8.41 -13.12 -1.87
N ILE A 94 -8.80 -14.02 -0.97
CA ILE A 94 -9.25 -15.37 -1.28
C ILE A 94 -10.62 -15.58 -0.65
N GLY A 95 -11.62 -15.88 -1.47
CA GLY A 95 -12.98 -16.17 -1.01
C GLY A 95 -13.37 -17.61 -1.27
N SER A 96 -13.95 -17.86 -2.46
CA SER A 96 -14.58 -19.14 -2.80
C SER A 96 -13.68 -20.38 -2.66
N ALA A 97 -12.36 -20.24 -2.79
CA ALA A 97 -11.43 -21.36 -2.65
C ALA A 97 -11.45 -21.98 -1.24
N PHE A 98 -11.77 -21.19 -0.19
CA PHE A 98 -11.90 -21.72 1.18
C PHE A 98 -13.17 -22.53 1.41
N PHE A 99 -14.12 -22.52 0.46
CA PHE A 99 -15.41 -23.18 0.59
C PHE A 99 -15.66 -24.20 -0.53
N PRO A 100 -14.77 -25.19 -0.74
CA PRO A 100 -14.98 -26.21 -1.77
C PRO A 100 -16.27 -26.98 -1.49
N GLY A 101 -17.14 -27.11 -2.48
CA GLY A 101 -18.45 -27.76 -2.30
C GLY A 101 -19.43 -26.99 -1.40
N GLY A 102 -19.12 -25.74 -1.03
CA GLY A 102 -19.98 -24.88 -0.21
C GLY A 102 -19.81 -25.04 1.30
N ALA A 103 -18.76 -25.71 1.77
CA ALA A 103 -18.41 -25.82 3.18
C ALA A 103 -16.94 -25.44 3.39
N PHE A 104 -16.62 -24.88 4.57
CA PHE A 104 -15.26 -24.44 4.86
C PHE A 104 -14.25 -25.62 4.87
N SER A 105 -13.07 -25.40 4.30
CA SER A 105 -11.98 -26.39 4.24
C SER A 105 -10.72 -25.88 4.92
N ALA A 106 -10.44 -26.40 6.12
CA ALA A 106 -9.20 -26.15 6.85
C ALA A 106 -7.97 -26.66 6.08
N GLU A 107 -8.10 -27.76 5.34
CA GLU A 107 -7.03 -28.28 4.47
C GLU A 107 -6.67 -27.27 3.36
N THR A 108 -7.68 -26.64 2.74
CA THR A 108 -7.43 -25.63 1.72
C THR A 108 -6.76 -24.39 2.32
N LEU A 109 -7.22 -23.93 3.48
CA LEU A 109 -6.58 -22.83 4.20
C LEU A 109 -5.10 -23.13 4.47
N GLU A 110 -4.79 -24.34 4.97
CA GLU A 110 -3.42 -24.75 5.27
C GLU A 110 -2.54 -24.77 4.01
N LYS A 111 -3.07 -25.24 2.86
CA LYS A 111 -2.33 -25.20 1.58
C LYS A 111 -1.96 -23.78 1.17
N PHE A 112 -2.87 -22.81 1.30
CA PHE A 112 -2.55 -21.41 1.03
C PHE A 112 -1.55 -20.85 2.04
N ARG A 113 -1.74 -21.14 3.34
CA ARG A 113 -0.85 -20.69 4.42
C ARG A 113 0.58 -21.16 4.19
N GLN A 114 0.78 -22.43 3.86
CA GLN A 114 2.10 -23.01 3.54
C GLN A 114 2.71 -22.39 2.28
N ALA A 115 1.87 -21.98 1.32
CA ALA A 115 2.35 -21.50 0.05
C ALA A 115 2.80 -20.04 0.04
N ILE A 116 2.16 -19.20 0.85
CA ILE A 116 2.35 -17.75 0.81
C ILE A 116 2.42 -17.05 2.18
N GLY A 117 2.28 -17.78 3.29
CA GLY A 117 2.29 -17.22 4.64
C GLY A 117 0.96 -16.58 5.04
N ARG A 118 0.62 -16.62 6.34
CA ARG A 118 -0.65 -16.07 6.84
C ARG A 118 -0.77 -14.57 6.64
N GLU A 119 0.35 -13.85 6.75
CA GLU A 119 0.43 -12.39 6.66
C GLU A 119 0.09 -11.84 5.26
N ARG A 120 0.01 -12.72 4.26
CA ARG A 120 -0.32 -12.40 2.87
C ARG A 120 -1.77 -12.74 2.50
N ILE A 121 -2.53 -13.39 3.37
CA ILE A 121 -3.87 -13.90 3.04
C ILE A 121 -4.95 -13.01 3.65
N ILE A 122 -5.90 -12.57 2.84
CA ILE A 122 -7.15 -11.95 3.28
C ILE A 122 -8.30 -12.88 2.90
N ALA A 123 -9.11 -13.30 3.88
CA ALA A 123 -10.32 -14.07 3.62
C ALA A 123 -11.46 -13.15 3.18
N ALA A 124 -11.98 -13.32 1.96
CA ALA A 124 -13.19 -12.65 1.52
C ALA A 124 -14.44 -13.43 1.97
N LEU A 125 -15.23 -12.80 2.82
CA LEU A 125 -16.50 -13.29 3.32
C LEU A 125 -17.62 -12.43 2.73
N ASP A 126 -18.04 -12.81 1.54
CA ASP A 126 -19.19 -12.19 0.87
C ASP A 126 -20.47 -12.80 1.43
N THR A 127 -21.39 -11.98 1.94
CA THR A 127 -22.61 -12.46 2.62
C THR A 127 -23.89 -11.90 2.01
N ARG A 128 -24.95 -12.71 2.06
CA ARG A 128 -26.33 -12.36 1.72
C ARG A 128 -27.26 -13.05 2.71
N ASN A 129 -28.13 -12.30 3.38
CA ASN A 129 -28.97 -12.83 4.47
C ASN A 129 -28.17 -13.62 5.53
N GLY A 130 -26.96 -13.14 5.86
CA GLY A 130 -26.07 -13.76 6.85
C GLY A 130 -25.39 -15.07 6.40
N LYS A 131 -25.60 -15.52 5.16
CA LYS A 131 -24.97 -16.70 4.58
C LYS A 131 -23.85 -16.34 3.62
N ILE A 132 -22.77 -17.12 3.65
CA ILE A 132 -21.60 -16.90 2.80
C ILE A 132 -21.91 -17.29 1.36
N LEU A 133 -21.46 -16.45 0.43
CA LEU A 133 -21.58 -16.62 -1.01
C LEU A 133 -20.25 -17.08 -1.63
N THR A 134 -20.35 -17.89 -2.68
CA THR A 134 -19.21 -18.44 -3.44
C THR A 134 -19.47 -18.34 -4.94
N LYS A 135 -18.43 -18.64 -5.75
CA LYS A 135 -18.45 -18.59 -7.22
C LYS A 135 -18.93 -17.24 -7.77
N GLY A 136 -18.34 -16.15 -7.28
CA GLY A 136 -18.71 -14.79 -7.72
C GLY A 136 -20.18 -14.46 -7.43
N TRP A 137 -20.63 -14.75 -6.20
CA TRP A 137 -21.99 -14.48 -5.70
C TRP A 137 -23.11 -15.35 -6.29
N ARG A 138 -22.77 -16.36 -7.10
CA ARG A 138 -23.75 -17.24 -7.76
C ARG A 138 -24.24 -18.39 -6.87
N ASN A 139 -23.49 -18.76 -5.83
CA ASN A 139 -23.80 -19.91 -4.99
C ASN A 139 -23.86 -19.54 -3.49
N THR A 140 -25.00 -19.76 -2.85
CA THR A 140 -25.21 -19.55 -1.41
C THR A 140 -24.86 -20.82 -0.64
N THR A 141 -23.97 -20.69 0.34
CA THR A 141 -23.58 -21.79 1.24
C THR A 141 -24.50 -21.89 2.46
N GLN A 142 -24.34 -22.94 3.25
CA GLN A 142 -24.95 -23.02 4.59
C GLN A 142 -24.10 -22.34 5.68
N GLU A 143 -22.88 -21.92 5.33
CA GLU A 143 -21.92 -21.31 6.25
C GLU A 143 -22.29 -19.85 6.57
N SER A 144 -21.89 -19.42 7.75
CA SER A 144 -21.99 -18.04 8.23
C SER A 144 -20.65 -17.61 8.83
N ALA A 145 -20.42 -16.30 8.93
CA ALA A 145 -19.28 -15.76 9.66
C ALA A 145 -19.50 -15.87 11.19
N ASP A 146 -19.57 -17.11 11.67
CA ASP A 146 -19.71 -17.45 13.08
C ASP A 146 -18.33 -17.64 13.76
N GLU A 147 -18.34 -17.74 15.09
CA GLU A 147 -17.12 -17.84 15.89
C GLU A 147 -16.25 -19.03 15.46
N LYS A 148 -16.85 -20.17 15.13
CA LYS A 148 -16.12 -21.37 14.72
C LYS A 148 -15.36 -21.13 13.42
N LEU A 149 -16.00 -20.54 12.41
CA LEU A 149 -15.32 -20.21 11.16
C LEU A 149 -14.20 -19.18 11.39
N LEU A 150 -14.47 -18.16 12.22
CA LEU A 150 -13.50 -17.09 12.49
C LEU A 150 -12.27 -17.61 13.25
N GLU A 151 -12.45 -18.55 14.19
CA GLU A 151 -11.36 -19.24 14.88
C GLU A 151 -10.49 -20.06 13.92
N GLU A 152 -11.10 -20.74 12.93
CA GLU A 152 -10.32 -21.45 11.91
C GLU A 152 -9.55 -20.50 10.99
N LEU A 153 -10.19 -19.40 10.58
CA LEU A 153 -9.53 -18.38 9.75
C LEU A 153 -8.34 -17.73 10.47
N ASP A 154 -8.44 -17.44 11.77
CA ASP A 154 -7.36 -16.81 12.54
C ASP A 154 -6.06 -17.62 12.55
N LYS A 155 -6.15 -18.93 12.36
CA LYS A 155 -4.96 -19.81 12.26
C LYS A 155 -4.16 -19.57 10.96
N GLY A 156 -4.81 -19.08 9.91
CA GLY A 156 -4.25 -19.08 8.55
C GLY A 156 -4.29 -17.78 7.78
N VAL A 157 -4.98 -16.74 8.27
CA VAL A 157 -5.13 -15.47 7.54
C VAL A 157 -4.61 -14.25 8.31
N TRP A 158 -4.35 -13.17 7.59
CA TRP A 158 -3.99 -11.87 8.15
C TRP A 158 -5.23 -11.07 8.55
N GLY A 159 -6.32 -11.18 7.79
CA GLY A 159 -7.53 -10.41 8.04
C GLY A 159 -8.69 -10.85 7.15
N ILE A 160 -9.81 -10.17 7.31
CA ILE A 160 -11.09 -10.47 6.66
C ILE A 160 -11.51 -9.28 5.80
N LEU A 161 -11.96 -9.55 4.59
CA LEU A 161 -12.76 -8.63 3.78
C LEU A 161 -14.22 -9.09 3.87
N ALA A 162 -15.04 -8.33 4.58
CA ALA A 162 -16.46 -8.62 4.75
C ALA A 162 -17.29 -7.74 3.81
N THR A 163 -17.99 -8.38 2.88
CA THR A 163 -18.84 -7.68 1.90
C THR A 163 -20.29 -8.07 2.15
N ASN A 164 -21.18 -7.09 2.34
CA ASN A 164 -22.62 -7.34 2.24
C ASN A 164 -23.07 -7.14 0.79
N VAL A 165 -23.30 -8.25 0.08
CA VAL A 165 -23.59 -8.25 -1.36
C VAL A 165 -24.96 -7.66 -1.67
N GLU A 166 -25.91 -7.67 -0.72
CA GLU A 166 -27.24 -7.10 -0.93
C GLU A 166 -27.19 -5.59 -1.14
N ARG A 167 -26.12 -4.94 -0.68
CA ARG A 167 -25.95 -3.48 -0.71
C ARG A 167 -24.81 -3.03 -1.64
N GLU A 168 -24.04 -3.98 -2.17
CA GLU A 168 -22.87 -3.72 -3.01
C GLU A 168 -23.25 -3.00 -4.32
N GLY A 169 -22.52 -1.92 -4.63
CA GLY A 169 -22.81 -1.05 -5.78
C GLY A 169 -24.11 -0.25 -5.75
N LEU A 170 -25.00 -0.44 -4.75
CA LEU A 170 -26.30 0.23 -4.68
C LEU A 170 -26.27 1.58 -3.95
N MET A 171 -25.21 1.85 -3.18
CA MET A 171 -25.11 3.04 -2.31
C MET A 171 -26.30 3.23 -1.37
N GLN A 172 -26.88 2.12 -0.87
CA GLN A 172 -28.01 2.12 0.07
C GLN A 172 -27.57 1.99 1.53
N GLY A 173 -26.28 2.14 1.79
CA GLY A 173 -25.67 2.18 3.11
C GLY A 173 -25.09 0.86 3.60
N GLY A 174 -24.04 0.93 4.41
CA GLY A 174 -23.27 -0.22 4.88
C GLY A 174 -23.98 -1.07 5.94
N ASP A 175 -23.61 -2.35 6.06
CA ASP A 175 -24.11 -3.26 7.10
C ASP A 175 -23.40 -3.04 8.45
N ILE A 176 -23.66 -1.90 9.09
CA ILE A 176 -22.99 -1.49 10.33
C ILE A 176 -23.16 -2.53 11.46
N LEU A 177 -24.36 -3.11 11.59
CA LEU A 177 -24.65 -4.10 12.63
C LEU A 177 -23.91 -5.41 12.39
N GLY A 178 -23.87 -5.88 11.14
CA GLY A 178 -23.08 -7.05 10.76
C GLY A 178 -21.59 -6.85 11.02
N ILE A 179 -21.06 -5.67 10.68
CA ILE A 179 -19.65 -5.31 10.93
C ILE A 179 -19.34 -5.26 12.43
N GLU A 180 -20.19 -4.59 13.22
CA GLU A 180 -20.03 -4.54 14.69
C GLU A 180 -20.03 -5.95 15.29
N SER A 181 -20.93 -6.83 14.84
CA SER A 181 -20.97 -8.21 15.29
C SER A 181 -19.69 -8.97 14.93
N LEU A 182 -19.18 -8.77 13.71
CA LEU A 182 -17.98 -9.44 13.23
C LEU A 182 -16.73 -9.01 14.01
N VAL A 183 -16.52 -7.70 14.18
CA VAL A 183 -15.39 -7.15 14.95
C VAL A 183 -15.39 -7.71 16.38
N LYS A 184 -16.55 -7.84 17.03
CA LYS A 184 -16.63 -8.39 18.40
C LYS A 184 -16.26 -9.87 18.49
N LYS A 185 -16.33 -10.63 17.39
CA LYS A 185 -16.10 -12.08 17.34
C LYS A 185 -14.68 -12.48 16.95
N THR A 186 -13.83 -11.55 16.52
CA THR A 186 -12.49 -11.89 16.02
C THR A 186 -11.47 -10.81 16.35
N ALA A 187 -10.24 -11.24 16.62
CA ALA A 187 -9.08 -10.35 16.72
C ALA A 187 -8.47 -10.02 15.34
N LEU A 188 -8.93 -10.68 14.27
CA LEU A 188 -8.46 -10.41 12.91
C LEU A 188 -8.86 -9.00 12.47
N PRO A 189 -7.97 -8.25 11.81
CA PRO A 189 -8.31 -7.03 11.08
C PRO A 189 -9.49 -7.26 10.13
N VAL A 190 -10.58 -6.52 10.35
CA VAL A 190 -11.77 -6.54 9.50
C VAL A 190 -11.73 -5.36 8.54
N THR A 191 -11.90 -5.61 7.25
CA THR A 191 -12.23 -4.60 6.25
C THR A 191 -13.69 -4.77 5.83
N ALA A 192 -14.51 -3.73 6.01
CA ALA A 192 -15.87 -3.68 5.52
C ALA A 192 -15.95 -3.17 4.06
N ALA A 193 -16.80 -3.81 3.26
CA ALA A 193 -17.18 -3.42 1.90
C ALA A 193 -18.70 -3.60 1.71
N GLY A 194 -19.27 -3.09 0.62
CA GLY A 194 -20.70 -3.20 0.32
C GLY A 194 -21.52 -1.98 0.74
N GLY A 195 -21.92 -1.17 -0.23
CA GLY A 195 -22.97 -0.15 -0.08
C GLY A 195 -22.61 1.10 0.74
N ILE A 196 -21.43 1.14 1.35
CA ILE A 196 -20.92 2.28 2.13
C ILE A 196 -20.76 3.49 1.21
N SER A 197 -21.39 4.61 1.58
CA SER A 197 -21.48 5.78 0.69
C SER A 197 -21.40 7.13 1.37
N THR A 198 -21.45 7.20 2.71
CA THR A 198 -21.41 8.47 3.45
C THR A 198 -20.24 8.56 4.43
N LYS A 199 -19.92 9.77 4.88
CA LYS A 199 -18.85 10.01 5.87
C LYS A 199 -19.21 9.40 7.22
N GLU A 200 -20.48 9.52 7.60
CA GLU A 200 -20.99 9.08 8.90
C GLU A 200 -20.86 7.55 9.03
N GLU A 201 -21.12 6.81 7.95
CA GLU A 201 -20.92 5.37 7.89
C GLU A 201 -19.45 4.98 8.03
N ILE A 202 -18.57 5.64 7.29
CA ILE A 202 -17.12 5.38 7.34
C ILE A 202 -16.58 5.65 8.74
N ALA A 203 -16.96 6.78 9.35
CA ALA A 203 -16.56 7.14 10.70
C ALA A 203 -17.10 6.13 11.72
N LYS A 204 -18.35 5.69 11.56
CA LYS A 204 -18.93 4.67 12.43
C LYS A 204 -18.19 3.34 12.33
N ILE A 205 -17.90 2.86 11.11
CA ILE A 205 -17.15 1.61 10.91
C ILE A 205 -15.74 1.71 11.49
N THR A 206 -15.08 2.85 11.29
CA THR A 206 -13.73 3.10 11.83
C THR A 206 -13.73 3.13 13.35
N SER A 207 -14.76 3.73 13.98
CA SER A 207 -14.92 3.74 15.44
C SER A 207 -15.13 2.35 16.05
N LEU A 208 -15.59 1.38 15.24
CA LEU A 208 -15.73 -0.02 15.64
C LEU A 208 -14.40 -0.78 15.54
N GLY A 209 -13.31 -0.17 15.05
CA GLY A 209 -12.02 -0.84 14.84
C GLY A 209 -11.89 -1.55 13.50
N ALA A 210 -12.82 -1.33 12.56
CA ALA A 210 -12.76 -1.90 11.22
C ALA A 210 -12.21 -0.90 10.18
N HIS A 211 -11.59 -1.44 9.14
CA HIS A 211 -11.18 -0.69 7.95
C HIS A 211 -12.35 -0.62 6.94
N VAL A 212 -12.25 0.29 5.98
CA VAL A 212 -13.31 0.52 4.98
C VAL A 212 -12.70 0.36 3.59
N GLN A 213 -13.27 -0.53 2.77
CA GLN A 213 -12.98 -0.59 1.34
C GLN A 213 -14.06 0.16 0.54
N LEU A 214 -13.65 1.07 -0.35
CA LEU A 214 -14.57 1.86 -1.17
C LEU A 214 -14.20 1.81 -2.66
N GLY A 215 -15.17 1.40 -3.47
CA GLY A 215 -15.13 1.51 -4.94
C GLY A 215 -16.07 2.62 -5.41
N MET A 216 -17.28 2.23 -5.82
CA MET A 216 -18.28 3.08 -6.48
C MET A 216 -18.43 4.49 -5.89
N ALA A 217 -18.51 4.65 -4.56
CA ALA A 217 -18.71 5.95 -3.90
C ALA A 217 -17.60 6.99 -4.17
N LEU A 218 -16.35 6.53 -4.37
CA LEU A 218 -15.23 7.39 -4.77
C LEU A 218 -15.32 7.75 -6.25
N TYR A 219 -15.68 6.79 -7.10
CA TYR A 219 -15.71 6.95 -8.55
C TYR A 219 -16.89 7.79 -9.05
N SER A 220 -18.07 7.62 -8.45
CA SER A 220 -19.26 8.42 -8.73
C SER A 220 -19.14 9.86 -8.24
N ARG A 221 -18.08 10.17 -7.47
CA ARG A 221 -17.82 11.47 -6.82
C ARG A 221 -18.93 11.92 -5.88
N THR A 222 -19.78 11.00 -5.45
CA THR A 222 -20.77 11.26 -4.40
C THR A 222 -20.11 11.46 -3.05
N LEU A 223 -18.93 10.86 -2.86
CA LEU A 223 -18.05 11.12 -1.74
C LEU A 223 -16.66 11.50 -2.26
N SER A 224 -16.15 12.65 -1.84
CA SER A 224 -14.80 13.07 -2.23
C SER A 224 -13.74 12.19 -1.56
N SER A 225 -12.61 11.94 -2.23
CA SER A 225 -11.49 11.17 -1.66
C SER A 225 -10.99 11.76 -0.34
N GLY A 226 -11.00 13.10 -0.22
CA GLY A 226 -10.63 13.78 1.02
C GLY A 226 -11.61 13.55 2.15
N ASP A 227 -12.91 13.59 1.87
CA ASP A 227 -13.96 13.28 2.85
C ASP A 227 -13.92 11.81 3.28
N ALA A 228 -13.79 10.89 2.32
CA ALA A 228 -13.69 9.46 2.61
C ALA A 228 -12.46 9.15 3.47
N PHE A 229 -11.30 9.70 3.11
CA PHE A 229 -10.06 9.47 3.84
C PHE A 229 -10.13 10.03 5.26
N THR A 230 -10.59 11.28 5.41
CA THR A 230 -10.66 11.92 6.72
C THR A 230 -11.72 11.32 7.63
N ALA A 231 -12.81 10.77 7.07
CA ALA A 231 -13.80 10.01 7.83
C ALA A 231 -13.28 8.65 8.32
N ALA A 232 -12.24 8.10 7.68
CA ALA A 232 -11.65 6.80 8.02
C ALA A 232 -10.53 6.88 9.08
N LEU A 233 -10.58 7.91 9.94
CA LEU A 233 -9.59 8.21 10.98
C LEU A 233 -10.27 8.50 12.32
N ASN A 234 -9.62 8.13 13.40
CA ASN A 234 -10.04 8.40 14.77
C ASN A 234 -9.28 9.62 15.31
N TYR A 235 -9.98 10.75 15.44
CA TYR A 235 -9.39 11.97 15.98
C TYR A 235 -9.52 11.99 17.51
N THR A 236 -8.61 12.73 18.15
CA THR A 236 -8.79 13.14 19.55
C THR A 236 -10.06 13.99 19.72
N ASP A 237 -10.52 14.17 20.96
CA ASP A 237 -11.67 15.02 21.31
C ASP A 237 -11.56 16.48 20.81
N LYS A 238 -10.35 16.92 20.44
CA LYS A 238 -10.07 18.24 19.88
C LYS A 238 -10.13 18.28 18.35
N GLY A 239 -10.52 17.19 17.69
CA GLY A 239 -10.53 17.07 16.23
C GLY A 239 -9.12 17.02 15.62
N LEU A 240 -8.13 16.56 16.39
CA LEU A 240 -6.73 16.50 15.98
C LEU A 240 -6.21 15.06 15.90
N ILE A 241 -5.27 14.82 14.99
CA ILE A 241 -4.55 13.56 14.81
C ILE A 241 -3.04 13.81 14.70
N PRO A 242 -2.18 13.03 15.37
CA PRO A 242 -0.73 13.12 15.17
C PRO A 242 -0.34 12.60 13.78
N VAL A 243 0.55 13.33 13.12
CA VAL A 243 1.12 12.97 11.81
C VAL A 243 2.64 12.90 11.94
N ILE A 244 3.19 11.72 11.68
CA ILE A 244 4.63 11.47 11.57
C ILE A 244 5.01 11.58 10.10
N ALA A 245 5.83 12.56 9.76
CA ALA A 245 6.36 12.74 8.41
C ALA A 245 7.68 11.99 8.24
N GLU A 246 7.80 11.18 7.20
CA GLU A 246 9.01 10.44 6.82
C GLU A 246 9.35 10.65 5.34
N ASN A 247 10.62 10.48 4.97
CA ASN A 247 11.01 10.41 3.55
C ASN A 247 10.80 9.00 2.98
N GLU A 248 11.10 8.79 1.70
CA GLU A 248 10.93 7.49 1.03
C GLU A 248 11.87 6.40 1.57
N GLU A 249 12.94 6.79 2.26
CA GLU A 249 13.89 5.90 2.92
C GLU A 249 13.40 5.45 4.31
N GLY A 250 12.25 5.95 4.77
CA GLY A 250 11.69 5.65 6.09
C GLY A 250 12.36 6.41 7.24
N GLN A 251 13.13 7.46 6.94
CA GLN A 251 13.72 8.32 7.96
C GLN A 251 12.68 9.31 8.47
N ILE A 252 12.51 9.37 9.79
CA ILE A 252 11.57 10.27 10.43
C ILE A 252 12.08 11.71 10.36
N LEU A 253 11.28 12.58 9.74
CA LEU A 253 11.60 13.99 9.52
C LEU A 253 11.02 14.88 10.63
N MET A 254 9.77 14.65 11.01
CA MET A 254 9.10 15.42 12.06
C MET A 254 7.78 14.78 12.50
N MET A 255 7.23 15.27 13.60
CA MET A 255 5.86 15.00 14.02
C MET A 255 5.12 16.33 14.20
N ALA A 256 3.90 16.43 13.70
CA ALA A 256 3.02 17.56 13.94
C ALA A 256 1.55 17.13 13.92
N TRP A 257 0.67 18.00 14.44
CA TRP A 257 -0.76 17.73 14.49
C TRP A 257 -1.44 18.11 13.18
N ALA A 258 -2.44 17.34 12.78
CA ALA A 258 -3.34 17.66 11.69
C ALA A 258 -4.80 17.65 12.18
N ASN A 259 -5.65 18.41 11.50
CA ASN A 259 -7.10 18.31 11.56
C ASN A 259 -7.64 17.92 10.18
N GLU A 260 -8.95 17.64 10.09
CA GLU A 260 -9.62 17.28 8.82
C GLU A 260 -9.29 18.26 7.67
N GLU A 261 -9.34 19.57 7.92
CA GLU A 261 -9.04 20.59 6.90
C GLU A 261 -7.60 20.53 6.39
N SER A 262 -6.62 20.33 7.28
CA SER A 262 -5.21 20.22 6.90
C SER A 262 -4.92 18.98 6.07
N LEU A 263 -5.59 17.86 6.37
CA LEU A 263 -5.46 16.62 5.59
C LEU A 263 -6.08 16.78 4.20
N LYS A 264 -7.27 17.38 4.12
CA LYS A 264 -7.90 17.71 2.82
C LYS A 264 -7.05 18.67 1.99
N LYS A 265 -6.48 19.70 2.61
CA LYS A 265 -5.55 20.61 1.93
C LYS A 265 -4.30 19.89 1.45
N THR A 266 -3.77 18.93 2.22
CA THR A 266 -2.65 18.09 1.81
C THR A 266 -2.99 17.27 0.56
N LEU A 267 -4.09 16.53 0.59
CA LEU A 267 -4.55 15.71 -0.54
C LEU A 267 -4.81 16.55 -1.80
N LYS A 268 -5.34 17.78 -1.64
CA LYS A 268 -5.64 18.68 -2.77
C LYS A 268 -4.40 19.34 -3.36
N SER A 269 -3.46 19.79 -2.51
CA SER A 269 -2.30 20.58 -2.95
C SER A 269 -1.08 19.73 -3.29
N GLY A 270 -1.03 18.48 -2.82
CA GLY A 270 0.18 17.66 -2.88
C GLY A 270 1.31 18.16 -1.98
N LEU A 271 1.04 19.06 -1.03
CA LEU A 271 2.01 19.59 -0.07
C LEU A 271 1.54 19.30 1.36
N LEU A 272 2.44 18.75 2.18
CA LEU A 272 2.09 18.37 3.55
C LEU A 272 1.71 19.61 4.37
N THR A 273 0.47 19.62 4.84
CA THR A 273 -0.15 20.68 5.63
C THR A 273 -0.53 20.14 7.00
N PHE A 274 -0.20 20.90 8.03
CA PHE A 274 -0.51 20.61 9.43
C PHE A 274 -1.48 21.64 10.02
N TYR A 275 -1.97 21.37 11.22
CA TYR A 275 -2.67 22.32 12.07
C TYR A 275 -1.76 22.75 13.23
N SER A 276 -1.44 24.05 13.27
CA SER A 276 -0.62 24.61 14.35
C SER A 276 -1.51 24.90 15.57
N ARG A 277 -1.38 24.08 16.61
CA ARG A 277 -2.15 24.23 17.86
C ARG A 277 -1.93 25.58 18.56
N SER A 278 -0.72 26.13 18.47
CA SER A 278 -0.37 27.41 19.12
C SER A 278 -0.81 28.65 18.32
N ARG A 279 -0.95 28.50 17.00
CA ARG A 279 -1.37 29.60 16.10
C ARG A 279 -2.82 29.45 15.65
N GLU A 280 -3.48 28.36 16.06
CA GLU A 280 -4.85 27.96 15.72
C GLU A 280 -5.17 28.07 14.22
N LYS A 281 -4.20 27.70 13.37
CA LYS A 281 -4.34 27.82 11.91
C LYS A 281 -3.64 26.71 11.16
N LEU A 282 -4.06 26.53 9.90
CA LEU A 282 -3.39 25.67 8.93
C LEU A 282 -1.96 26.18 8.65
N TRP A 283 -1.04 25.25 8.49
CA TRP A 283 0.37 25.52 8.20
C TRP A 283 0.89 24.52 7.16
N THR A 284 1.13 25.00 5.94
CA THR A 284 1.83 24.22 4.92
C THR A 284 3.32 24.23 5.21
N LYS A 285 3.95 23.07 5.37
CA LYS A 285 5.37 23.00 5.72
C LYS A 285 6.20 23.62 4.61
N GLY A 286 7.09 24.55 4.98
CA GLY A 286 8.06 25.17 4.07
C GLY A 286 7.51 26.30 3.21
N GLU A 287 6.26 26.74 3.40
CA GLU A 287 5.63 27.80 2.59
C GLU A 287 6.43 29.10 2.55
N SER A 288 7.08 29.49 3.66
CA SER A 288 7.91 30.71 3.71
C SER A 288 9.38 30.49 3.33
N SER A 289 9.92 29.27 3.53
CA SER A 289 11.35 28.99 3.35
C SER A 289 11.69 28.28 2.04
N GLY A 290 10.70 27.80 1.29
CA GLY A 290 10.90 26.95 0.12
C GLY A 290 11.19 25.47 0.43
N ASN A 291 11.49 25.12 1.70
CA ASN A 291 11.73 23.74 2.15
C ASN A 291 10.41 22.98 2.34
N VAL A 292 9.64 22.90 1.26
CA VAL A 292 8.34 22.23 1.21
C VAL A 292 8.50 20.73 1.31
N MET A 293 7.46 20.05 1.80
CA MET A 293 7.37 18.60 1.81
C MET A 293 6.30 18.19 0.80
N LYS A 294 6.71 17.68 -0.36
CA LYS A 294 5.77 17.17 -1.36
C LYS A 294 5.18 15.87 -0.83
N PHE A 295 3.87 15.84 -0.66
CA PHE A 295 3.15 14.70 -0.13
C PHE A 295 3.10 13.56 -1.16
N ARG A 296 3.38 12.33 -0.69
CA ARG A 296 3.30 11.11 -1.52
C ARG A 296 2.12 10.23 -1.13
N ARG A 297 1.98 9.90 0.15
CA ARG A 297 0.89 9.04 0.67
C ARG A 297 0.76 9.10 2.19
N PHE A 298 -0.43 8.75 2.66
CA PHE A 298 -0.69 8.47 4.06
C PHE A 298 -0.83 6.96 4.34
N ARG A 299 -0.56 6.58 5.59
CA ARG A 299 -0.92 5.30 6.19
C ARG A 299 -1.39 5.58 7.62
N SER A 300 -2.58 5.13 7.99
CA SER A 300 -2.96 5.00 9.39
C SER A 300 -2.33 3.78 10.04
N ASP A 301 -2.19 3.82 11.35
CA ASP A 301 -1.94 2.65 12.18
C ASP A 301 -3.21 1.77 12.35
N CYS A 302 -3.12 0.76 13.22
CA CYS A 302 -4.12 -0.30 13.31
C CYS A 302 -5.48 0.17 13.82
N ASP A 303 -5.52 1.09 14.78
CA ASP A 303 -6.73 1.73 15.30
C ASP A 303 -7.05 3.07 14.63
N SER A 304 -6.22 3.50 13.67
CA SER A 304 -6.43 4.69 12.85
C SER A 304 -6.43 6.01 13.63
N ASP A 305 -5.73 6.06 14.78
CA ASP A 305 -5.58 7.26 15.59
C ASP A 305 -4.27 8.02 15.33
N THR A 306 -3.38 7.46 14.50
CA THR A 306 -2.12 8.09 14.12
C THR A 306 -1.87 7.94 12.62
N LEU A 307 -1.29 8.97 12.00
CA LEU A 307 -0.93 8.96 10.58
C LEU A 307 0.58 8.98 10.38
N ARG A 308 1.03 8.14 9.45
CA ARG A 308 2.33 8.23 8.82
C ARG A 308 2.19 8.86 7.43
N ALA A 309 2.97 9.90 7.16
CA ALA A 309 2.97 10.63 5.90
C ALA A 309 4.33 10.46 5.21
N VAL A 310 4.35 9.81 4.05
CA VAL A 310 5.55 9.75 3.22
C VAL A 310 5.61 11.01 2.36
N VAL A 311 6.77 11.65 2.34
CA VAL A 311 7.00 12.90 1.60
C VAL A 311 8.33 12.92 0.85
N PHE A 312 8.43 13.79 -0.15
CA PHE A 312 9.69 14.22 -0.74
C PHE A 312 10.05 15.60 -0.19
N PRO A 313 11.01 15.71 0.74
CA PRO A 313 11.45 17.00 1.24
C PRO A 313 12.27 17.74 0.17
N ALA A 314 11.96 19.02 -0.08
CA ALA A 314 12.74 19.88 -0.97
C ALA A 314 14.00 20.47 -0.29
N GLY A 315 14.17 20.22 1.00
CA GLY A 315 15.22 20.77 1.84
C GLY A 315 15.04 20.31 3.30
N PRO A 316 15.75 20.90 4.26
CA PRO A 316 15.70 20.45 5.64
C PRO A 316 14.30 20.55 6.25
N ALA A 317 13.94 19.54 7.04
CA ALA A 317 12.69 19.55 7.79
C ALA A 317 12.72 20.60 8.90
N CYS A 318 13.87 20.78 9.55
CA CYS A 318 14.01 21.69 10.68
C CYS A 318 14.34 23.13 10.26
N HIS A 319 13.91 24.10 11.07
CA HIS A 319 14.26 25.51 10.90
C HIS A 319 15.74 25.80 11.24
N THR A 320 16.41 24.88 11.93
CA THR A 320 17.85 24.97 12.22
C THR A 320 18.74 24.57 11.03
N GLY A 321 18.14 24.11 9.93
CA GLY A 321 18.87 23.56 8.79
C GLY A 321 19.11 22.05 8.85
N GLU A 322 18.72 21.40 9.95
CA GLU A 322 18.82 19.94 10.08
C GLU A 322 17.81 19.19 9.20
N GLY A 323 18.24 18.04 8.67
CA GLY A 323 17.41 17.17 7.83
C GLY A 323 16.14 16.67 8.52
N SER A 324 16.21 16.48 9.84
CA SER A 324 15.09 16.11 10.70
C SER A 324 14.93 17.11 11.86
N CYS A 325 13.70 17.25 12.38
CA CYS A 325 13.46 17.90 13.67
C CYS A 325 14.10 17.15 14.84
N PHE A 326 14.57 15.93 14.62
CA PHE A 326 15.27 15.09 15.60
C PHE A 326 16.79 15.08 15.39
N GLY A 327 17.33 15.95 14.53
CA GLY A 327 18.76 16.10 14.27
C GLY A 327 19.18 15.62 12.88
N SER A 328 20.44 15.18 12.77
CA SER A 328 21.02 14.71 11.51
C SER A 328 20.38 13.40 11.05
N LEU A 329 20.12 13.29 9.76
CA LEU A 329 19.65 12.04 9.16
C LEU A 329 20.80 11.03 9.07
N PRO A 330 20.54 9.73 9.34
CA PRO A 330 21.55 8.70 9.15
C PRO A 330 21.92 8.54 7.67
N PHE A 331 23.07 7.93 7.41
CA PHE A 331 23.51 7.60 6.06
C PHE A 331 22.59 6.56 5.40
N THR A 332 22.34 6.73 4.10
CA THR A 332 21.59 5.77 3.26
C THR A 332 22.24 5.64 1.88
N LEU A 333 21.96 4.53 1.18
CA LEU A 333 22.42 4.35 -0.21
C LEU A 333 21.80 5.38 -1.16
N GLU A 334 20.59 5.84 -0.85
CA GLU A 334 19.90 6.90 -1.59
C GLU A 334 20.66 8.21 -1.46
N LYS A 335 21.16 8.53 -0.26
CA LYS A 335 21.99 9.71 -0.06
C LYS A 335 23.31 9.62 -0.81
N LEU A 336 23.90 8.42 -0.87
CA LEU A 336 25.09 8.16 -1.67
C LEU A 336 24.81 8.36 -3.16
N TYR A 337 23.72 7.80 -3.69
CA TYR A 337 23.29 7.95 -5.09
C TYR A 337 23.10 9.43 -5.46
N GLU A 338 22.40 10.21 -4.65
CA GLU A 338 22.25 11.66 -4.82
C GLU A 338 23.62 12.37 -4.88
N THR A 339 24.50 12.06 -3.92
CA THR A 339 25.83 12.67 -3.82
C THR A 339 26.68 12.35 -5.05
N ILE A 340 26.63 11.11 -5.55
CA ILE A 340 27.31 10.70 -6.77
C ILE A 340 26.75 11.47 -7.98
N GLY A 341 25.42 11.59 -8.09
CA GLY A 341 24.77 12.36 -9.14
C GLY A 341 25.14 13.84 -9.14
N GLU A 342 25.19 14.48 -7.97
CA GLU A 342 25.66 15.86 -7.81
C GLU A 342 27.13 16.02 -8.21
N ARG A 343 27.98 15.07 -7.81
CA ARG A 343 29.39 15.05 -8.20
C ARG A 343 29.58 14.87 -9.70
N PHE A 344 28.77 14.07 -10.39
CA PHE A 344 28.85 13.97 -11.85
C PHE A 344 28.44 15.27 -12.55
N LYS A 345 27.46 16.00 -12.01
CA LYS A 345 27.01 17.29 -12.57
C LYS A 345 28.02 18.41 -12.34
N ASN A 346 28.65 18.43 -11.17
CA ASN A 346 29.50 19.53 -10.70
C ASN A 346 30.95 19.10 -10.47
N ALA A 347 31.44 18.10 -11.21
CA ALA A 347 32.74 17.47 -10.97
C ALA A 347 33.87 18.52 -11.06
N PRO A 348 34.62 18.78 -9.97
CA PRO A 348 35.82 19.59 -10.06
C PRO A 348 36.82 18.91 -11.01
N PRO A 349 37.55 19.67 -11.85
CA PRO A 349 38.63 19.12 -12.67
C PRO A 349 39.62 18.35 -11.80
N GLY A 350 39.90 17.09 -12.15
CA GLY A 350 40.81 16.21 -11.40
C GLY A 350 40.20 15.47 -10.20
N SER A 351 38.89 15.61 -9.94
CA SER A 351 38.22 14.77 -8.93
C SER A 351 38.18 13.30 -9.34
N TYR A 352 38.23 12.38 -8.37
CA TYR A 352 38.12 10.95 -8.63
C TYR A 352 36.84 10.56 -9.40
N THR A 353 35.72 11.25 -9.12
CA THR A 353 34.48 11.04 -9.89
C THR A 353 34.63 11.40 -11.37
N ALA A 354 35.46 12.40 -11.72
CA ALA A 354 35.73 12.77 -13.11
C ALA A 354 36.58 11.73 -13.87
N THR A 355 37.31 10.84 -13.15
CA THR A 355 38.13 9.80 -13.78
C THR A 355 37.36 8.50 -14.05
N LEU A 356 36.12 8.37 -13.55
CA LEU A 356 35.31 7.16 -13.67
C LEU A 356 34.68 7.01 -15.07
N THR A 357 35.49 6.55 -16.03
CA THR A 357 35.01 6.14 -17.37
C THR A 357 34.13 4.90 -17.29
N ASP A 358 33.36 4.61 -18.34
CA ASP A 358 32.50 3.41 -18.38
C ASP A 358 33.30 2.11 -18.27
N SER A 359 34.50 2.06 -18.87
CA SER A 359 35.39 0.90 -18.77
C SER A 359 35.91 0.73 -17.35
N LEU A 360 36.38 1.81 -16.73
CA LEU A 360 36.96 1.77 -15.39
C LEU A 360 35.92 1.34 -14.34
N VAL A 361 34.68 1.85 -14.43
CA VAL A 361 33.60 1.43 -13.51
C VAL A 361 33.32 -0.06 -13.63
N ARG A 362 33.29 -0.62 -14.86
CA ARG A 362 33.07 -2.05 -15.08
C ARG A 362 34.23 -2.90 -14.55
N GLU A 363 35.47 -2.47 -14.78
CA GLU A 363 36.67 -3.12 -14.25
C GLU A 363 36.65 -3.15 -12.72
N LYS A 364 36.38 -2.01 -12.07
CA LYS A 364 36.26 -1.92 -10.61
C LYS A 364 35.17 -2.85 -10.07
N ILE A 365 33.97 -2.87 -10.65
CA ILE A 365 32.91 -3.80 -10.20
C ILE A 365 33.37 -5.26 -10.20
N ILE A 366 34.10 -5.69 -11.23
CA ILE A 366 34.59 -7.07 -11.33
C ILE A 366 35.70 -7.32 -10.29
N GLU A 367 36.60 -6.37 -10.10
CA GLU A 367 37.66 -6.42 -9.10
C GLU A 367 37.08 -6.54 -7.68
N GLU A 368 36.22 -5.61 -7.27
CA GLU A 368 35.63 -5.60 -5.92
C GLU A 368 34.79 -6.86 -5.65
N ALA A 369 34.06 -7.34 -6.66
CA ALA A 369 33.29 -8.57 -6.52
C ALA A 369 34.20 -9.79 -6.29
N ARG A 370 35.37 -9.82 -6.93
CA ARG A 370 36.36 -10.87 -6.73
C ARG A 370 37.00 -10.77 -5.35
N GLU A 371 37.42 -9.59 -4.94
CA GLU A 371 38.05 -9.36 -3.63
C GLU A 371 37.09 -9.68 -2.48
N LEU A 372 35.80 -9.32 -2.61
CA LEU A 372 34.77 -9.71 -1.64
C LEU A 372 34.66 -11.23 -1.46
N VAL A 373 34.76 -11.99 -2.54
CA VAL A 373 34.66 -13.45 -2.53
C VAL A 373 35.95 -14.08 -1.98
N GLU A 374 37.11 -13.58 -2.39
CA GLU A 374 38.43 -14.09 -2.02
C GLU A 374 38.87 -13.65 -0.61
N GLY A 375 38.32 -12.56 -0.08
CA GLY A 375 38.62 -12.03 1.24
C GLY A 375 38.44 -13.08 2.34
N THR A 376 39.32 -13.06 3.35
CA THR A 376 39.33 -14.07 4.42
C THR A 376 38.89 -13.51 5.77
N ASP A 377 39.19 -12.25 6.07
CA ASP A 377 38.75 -11.60 7.28
C ASP A 377 37.47 -10.77 7.07
N ARG A 378 36.74 -10.56 8.17
CA ARG A 378 35.45 -9.87 8.15
C ARG A 378 35.57 -8.39 7.79
N ALA A 379 36.65 -7.71 8.21
CA ALA A 379 36.79 -6.28 7.99
C ALA A 379 37.05 -5.99 6.51
N ASN A 380 37.94 -6.75 5.88
CA ASN A 380 38.17 -6.70 4.44
C ASN A 380 36.87 -6.98 3.67
N LYS A 381 36.13 -8.07 3.98
CA LYS A 381 34.86 -8.35 3.29
C LYS A 381 33.84 -7.21 3.40
N VAL A 382 33.74 -6.55 4.54
CA VAL A 382 32.83 -5.40 4.68
C VAL A 382 33.30 -4.24 3.80
N TRP A 383 34.61 -4.04 3.69
CA TRP A 383 35.21 -3.00 2.86
C TRP A 383 34.97 -3.28 1.36
N GLU A 384 35.30 -4.47 0.86
CA GLU A 384 35.08 -4.82 -0.56
C GLU A 384 33.60 -4.84 -0.92
N ALA A 385 32.72 -5.26 0.01
CA ALA A 385 31.29 -5.16 -0.21
C ALA A 385 30.81 -3.70 -0.33
N ALA A 386 31.38 -2.80 0.47
CA ALA A 386 31.05 -1.38 0.39
C ALA A 386 31.53 -0.75 -0.92
N ASP A 387 32.73 -1.09 -1.38
CA ASP A 387 33.28 -0.60 -2.65
C ASP A 387 32.51 -1.18 -3.85
N LEU A 388 32.16 -2.47 -3.81
CA LEU A 388 31.27 -3.07 -4.81
C LEU A 388 29.93 -2.33 -4.89
N LEU A 389 29.28 -2.07 -3.74
CA LEU A 389 28.03 -1.33 -3.70
C LEU A 389 28.20 0.10 -4.21
N TYR A 390 29.31 0.76 -3.90
CA TYR A 390 29.65 2.08 -4.41
C TYR A 390 29.74 2.09 -5.95
N PHE A 391 30.54 1.21 -6.55
CA PHE A 391 30.72 1.18 -8.00
C PHE A 391 29.47 0.72 -8.75
N VAL A 392 28.68 -0.20 -8.17
CA VAL A 392 27.35 -0.53 -8.70
C VAL A 392 26.45 0.72 -8.67
N THR A 393 26.45 1.49 -7.57
CA THR A 393 25.68 2.74 -7.47
C THR A 393 26.13 3.77 -8.51
N VAL A 394 27.44 3.89 -8.76
CA VAL A 394 27.99 4.73 -9.83
C VAL A 394 27.49 4.28 -11.20
N LEU A 395 27.53 2.98 -11.50
CA LEU A 395 27.02 2.44 -12.77
C LEU A 395 25.53 2.77 -12.96
N LEU A 396 24.71 2.52 -11.95
CA LEU A 396 23.28 2.83 -11.97
C LEU A 396 23.03 4.32 -12.25
N GLN A 397 23.77 5.22 -11.60
CA GLN A 397 23.67 6.66 -11.82
C GLN A 397 24.02 7.05 -13.26
N LYS A 398 25.06 6.44 -13.86
CA LYS A 398 25.46 6.70 -15.26
C LYS A 398 24.45 6.17 -16.27
N GLU A 399 23.82 5.03 -15.97
CA GLU A 399 22.78 4.42 -16.81
C GLU A 399 21.39 5.03 -16.58
N GLY A 400 21.25 5.95 -15.62
CA GLY A 400 19.98 6.60 -15.28
C GLY A 400 18.98 5.66 -14.58
N ILE A 401 19.46 4.55 -14.01
CA ILE A 401 18.65 3.57 -13.29
C ILE A 401 18.56 4.00 -11.83
N SER A 402 17.35 4.25 -11.34
CA SER A 402 17.16 4.69 -9.96
C SER A 402 17.28 3.54 -8.95
N LEU A 403 17.72 3.85 -7.72
CA LEU A 403 17.67 2.88 -6.61
C LEU A 403 16.24 2.43 -6.29
N ASN A 404 15.23 3.25 -6.59
CA ASN A 404 13.82 2.87 -6.46
C ASN A 404 13.43 1.73 -7.41
N GLU A 405 13.94 1.71 -8.65
CA GLU A 405 13.72 0.60 -9.58
C GLU A 405 14.37 -0.69 -9.08
N ILE A 406 15.60 -0.61 -8.57
CA ILE A 406 16.29 -1.76 -7.98
C ILE A 406 15.54 -2.28 -6.75
N ARG A 407 15.10 -1.38 -5.86
CA ARG A 407 14.32 -1.74 -4.66
C ARG A 407 12.99 -2.40 -5.04
N ALA A 408 12.31 -1.89 -6.07
CA ALA A 408 11.07 -2.49 -6.57
C ALA A 408 11.31 -3.92 -7.10
N GLU A 409 12.41 -4.14 -7.82
CA GLU A 409 12.77 -5.47 -8.31
C GLU A 409 13.19 -6.43 -7.18
N LEU A 410 13.95 -5.96 -6.19
CA LEU A 410 14.31 -6.74 -5.00
C LEU A 410 13.07 -7.12 -4.19
N ARG A 411 12.15 -6.17 -3.98
CA ARG A 411 10.87 -6.41 -3.30
C ARG A 411 10.06 -7.48 -4.01
N ARG A 412 9.99 -7.42 -5.35
CA ARG A 412 9.33 -8.42 -6.20
C ARG A 412 9.98 -9.81 -6.10
N ARG A 413 11.26 -9.91 -5.75
CA ARG A 413 11.95 -11.21 -5.53
C ARG A 413 11.79 -11.74 -4.11
N ASN A 414 11.60 -10.85 -3.14
CA ASN A 414 11.61 -11.19 -1.72
C ASN A 414 10.40 -12.02 -1.24
N TRP A 415 9.32 -12.16 -2.01
CA TRP A 415 8.18 -13.00 -1.59
C TRP A 415 8.54 -14.48 -1.41
N ARG A 416 9.62 -14.96 -2.03
CA ARG A 416 10.09 -16.35 -1.90
C ARG A 416 10.78 -16.65 -0.56
N SER A 417 11.26 -15.63 0.15
CA SER A 417 12.09 -15.80 1.35
C SER A 417 11.29 -15.96 2.66
N SER A 418 9.95 -15.92 2.58
CA SER A 418 9.04 -16.00 3.73
C SER A 418 8.23 -17.31 3.80
N CYS A 419 8.57 -18.30 2.95
CA CYS A 419 7.99 -19.66 2.97
C CYS A 419 8.86 -20.62 3.78
#